data_AF-A0A414QN75-F1
#
_entry.id   AF-A0A414QN75-F1
#
_cell.length_a   1.000
_cell.length_b   1.000
_cell.length_c   1.000
_cell.angle_alpha   90.00
_cell.angle_beta   90.00
_cell.angle_gamma   90.00
#
_symmetry.space_group_name_H-M   'P 1'
#
loop_
_entity.id
_entity.type
_entity.pdbx_description
1 polymer ?
#
loop_
_entity_poly.entity_id
_entity_poly.type
_entity_poly.pdbx_seq_one_letter_code
_entity_poly.pdbx_strand_id
1 'polypeptide(L)'
;MMGEFILYYRGKIVGGIYDDRLLVKPVKSAVRYMPTAPYELPYDGAKRMLLVEEVDNKKFMIGLFDAMYAELPAPKQKRGK
;
A
#
# COMPACT_ATOMS: atom_id res chain seq x y z
N MET A 1 -5.81 16.35 -14.31
CA MET A 1 -5.77 16.46 -12.84
C MET A 1 -5.00 15.27 -12.32
N MET A 2 -3.91 15.45 -11.57
CA MET A 2 -3.21 14.35 -10.90
C MET A 2 -4.10 13.85 -9.76
N GLY A 3 -4.97 12.87 -10.07
CA GLY A 3 -6.08 12.39 -9.25
C GLY A 3 -5.82 11.05 -8.57
N GLU A 4 -4.60 10.84 -8.11
CA GLU A 4 -4.22 9.63 -7.37
C GLU A 4 -4.68 9.70 -5.91
N PHE A 5 -4.84 8.54 -5.27
CA PHE A 5 -5.30 8.44 -3.89
C PHE A 5 -4.26 7.78 -3.00
N ILE A 6 -3.99 8.36 -1.82
CA ILE A 6 -3.19 7.71 -0.78
C ILE A 6 -4.12 6.98 0.18
N LEU A 7 -3.83 5.70 0.43
CA LEU A 7 -4.61 4.85 1.31
C LEU A 7 -3.99 4.79 2.71
N TYR A 8 -4.84 5.04 3.71
CA TYR A 8 -4.50 4.95 5.12
C TYR A 8 -5.22 3.78 5.76
N TYR A 9 -4.47 2.94 6.48
CA TYR A 9 -5.02 1.89 7.33
C TYR A 9 -4.61 2.17 8.78
N ARG A 10 -5.61 2.40 9.65
CA ARG A 10 -5.42 2.75 11.08
C ARG A 10 -4.38 3.88 11.29
N GLY A 11 -4.50 4.92 10.47
CA GLY A 11 -3.63 6.11 10.50
C GLY A 11 -2.27 5.96 9.82
N LYS A 12 -1.88 4.77 9.34
CA LYS A 12 -0.61 4.55 8.63
C LYS A 12 -0.82 4.46 7.12
N ILE A 13 0.11 5.00 6.34
CA ILE A 13 0.07 4.91 4.87
C ILE A 13 0.46 3.49 4.44
N VAL A 14 -0.51 2.75 3.90
CA VAL A 14 -0.32 1.38 3.39
C VAL A 14 0.08 1.36 1.91
N GLY A 15 -0.43 2.31 1.13
CA GLY A 15 -0.28 2.33 -0.32
C GLY A 15 -1.07 3.46 -0.96
N GLY A 16 -1.48 3.26 -2.21
CA GLY A 16 -2.32 4.20 -2.94
C GLY A 16 -2.93 3.58 -4.20
N ILE A 17 -3.82 4.33 -4.83
CA ILE A 17 -4.45 4.00 -6.11
C ILE A 17 -3.84 4.91 -7.18
N TYR A 18 -3.25 4.28 -8.20
CA TYR A 18 -2.45 4.90 -9.25
C TYR A 18 -2.88 4.31 -10.59
N ASP A 19 -3.44 5.13 -11.50
CA ASP A 19 -3.99 4.66 -12.78
C ASP A 19 -4.90 3.42 -12.64
N ASP A 20 -5.91 3.50 -11.77
CA ASP A 20 -6.83 2.39 -11.41
C ASP A 20 -6.16 1.12 -10.83
N ARG A 21 -4.88 1.19 -10.46
CA ARG A 21 -4.15 0.09 -9.82
C ARG A 21 -3.96 0.33 -8.34
N LEU A 22 -4.20 -0.69 -7.53
CA LEU A 22 -3.84 -0.67 -6.12
C LEU A 22 -2.36 -1.05 -5.95
N LEU A 23 -1.55 -0.12 -5.48
CA LEU A 23 -0.15 -0.37 -5.14
C LEU A 23 0.07 -0.24 -3.64
N VAL A 24 0.75 -1.22 -3.03
CA VAL A 24 1.07 -1.23 -1.60
C VAL A 24 2.57 -1.21 -1.33
N LYS A 25 2.98 -0.70 -0.16
CA LYS A 25 4.39 -0.67 0.20
C LYS A 25 5.00 -2.07 0.27
N PRO A 26 6.24 -2.27 -0.20
CA PRO A 26 6.91 -3.56 -0.16
C PRO A 26 7.53 -3.84 1.23
N VAL A 27 6.67 -3.90 2.26
CA VAL A 27 7.09 -4.35 3.60
C VAL A 27 7.25 -5.89 3.59
N LYS A 28 8.05 -6.45 4.50
CA LYS A 28 8.39 -7.88 4.50
C LYS A 28 7.14 -8.75 4.56
N SER A 29 6.16 -8.35 5.38
CA SER A 29 4.86 -9.01 5.46
C SER A 29 4.14 -9.04 4.10
N ALA A 30 4.09 -7.92 3.37
CA ALA A 30 3.42 -7.86 2.07
C ALA A 30 4.13 -8.72 1.01
N VAL A 31 5.47 -8.68 0.98
CA VAL A 31 6.28 -9.52 0.07
C VAL A 31 6.08 -11.01 0.37
N ARG A 32 6.00 -11.39 1.64
CA ARG A 32 5.72 -12.78 2.02
C ARG A 32 4.28 -13.20 1.72
N TYR A 33 3.32 -12.28 1.84
CA TYR A 33 1.91 -12.52 1.56
C TYR A 33 1.63 -12.64 0.05
N MET A 34 2.39 -11.89 -0.76
CA MET A 34 2.27 -11.86 -2.22
C MET A 34 3.64 -12.09 -2.88
N PRO A 35 4.22 -13.29 -2.77
CA PRO A 35 5.60 -13.57 -3.20
C PRO A 35 5.82 -13.39 -4.71
N THR A 36 4.75 -13.48 -5.50
CA THR A 36 4.77 -13.36 -6.97
C THR A 36 4.25 -12.01 -7.46
N ALA A 37 3.87 -11.09 -6.56
CA ALA A 37 3.32 -9.80 -6.98
C ALA A 37 4.39 -8.97 -7.72
N PRO A 38 4.03 -8.37 -8.87
CA PRO A 38 4.96 -7.54 -9.60
C PRO A 38 5.23 -6.23 -8.86
N TYR A 39 6.44 -5.72 -9.05
CA TYR A 39 6.85 -4.41 -8.57
C TYR A 39 6.64 -3.37 -9.66
N GLU A 40 5.75 -2.42 -9.41
CA GLU A 40 5.41 -1.36 -10.36
C GLU A 40 5.75 0.02 -9.82
N LEU A 41 5.92 0.97 -10.74
CA LEU A 41 6.06 2.38 -10.40
C LEU A 41 4.66 3.01 -10.33
N PRO A 42 4.33 3.68 -9.21
CA PRO A 42 3.14 4.53 -9.13
C PRO A 42 3.11 5.59 -10.24
N TYR A 43 4.24 6.26 -10.42
CA TYR A 43 4.50 7.25 -11.47
C TYR A 43 6.02 7.36 -11.70
N ASP A 44 6.43 8.06 -12.76
CA ASP A 44 7.85 8.21 -13.11
C ASP A 44 8.66 8.89 -12.00
N GLY A 45 9.77 8.24 -11.61
CA GLY A 45 10.63 8.72 -10.52
C GLY A 45 10.18 8.33 -9.11
N ALA A 46 9.04 7.63 -8.96
CA ALA A 46 8.62 7.07 -7.68
C ALA A 46 9.44 5.83 -7.28
N LYS A 47 9.27 5.38 -6.04
CA LYS A 47 9.78 4.07 -5.61
C LYS A 47 8.83 2.97 -6.05
N ARG A 48 9.39 1.81 -6.44
CA ARG A 48 8.59 0.64 -6.80
C ARG A 48 7.76 0.15 -5.61
N MET A 49 6.54 -0.26 -5.89
CA MET A 49 5.53 -0.76 -4.96
C MET A 49 4.93 -2.06 -5.48
N LEU A 50 4.30 -2.86 -4.62
CA LEU A 50 3.69 -4.12 -5.01
C LEU A 50 2.31 -3.88 -5.62
N LEU A 51 2.05 -4.41 -6.81
CA LEU A 51 0.72 -4.44 -7.40
C LEU A 51 -0.15 -5.46 -6.67
N VAL A 52 -1.36 -5.04 -6.32
CA VAL A 52 -2.39 -5.91 -5.78
C VAL A 52 -3.43 -6.17 -6.86
N GLU A 53 -3.44 -7.38 -7.41
CA GLU A 53 -4.42 -7.80 -8.42
C GLU A 53 -5.72 -8.31 -7.79
N GLU A 54 -5.63 -8.97 -6.63
CA GLU A 54 -6.77 -9.64 -5.97
C GLU A 54 -7.61 -8.69 -5.11
N VAL A 55 -8.03 -7.56 -5.69
CA VAL A 55 -8.75 -6.47 -4.98
C VAL A 55 -10.19 -6.82 -4.61
N ASP A 56 -10.83 -7.73 -5.35
CA ASP A 56 -12.22 -8.15 -5.12
C ASP A 56 -12.36 -9.16 -3.97
N ASN A 57 -11.26 -9.78 -3.54
CA ASN A 57 -11.28 -10.71 -2.43
C ASN A 57 -11.13 -9.99 -1.09
N LYS A 58 -12.28 -9.74 -0.45
CA LYS A 58 -12.34 -9.10 0.87
C LYS A 58 -11.46 -9.78 1.93
N LYS A 59 -11.43 -11.12 1.98
CA LYS A 59 -10.64 -11.86 2.99
C LYS A 59 -9.14 -11.66 2.76
N PHE A 60 -8.72 -11.73 1.50
CA PHE A 60 -7.35 -11.46 1.10
C PHE A 60 -6.92 -10.04 1.49
N MET A 61 -7.73 -9.04 1.16
CA MET A 61 -7.45 -7.63 1.44
C MET A 61 -7.33 -7.32 2.93
N ILE A 62 -8.21 -7.86 3.76
CA ILE A 62 -8.13 -7.72 5.23
C ILE A 62 -6.83 -8.35 5.73
N GLY A 63 -6.52 -9.58 5.32
CA GLY A 63 -5.32 -10.30 5.76
C GLY A 63 -4.03 -9.59 5.35
N LEU A 64 -3.97 -9.06 4.13
CA LEU A 64 -2.83 -8.30 3.62
C LEU A 64 -2.59 -7.04 4.48
N PHE A 65 -3.62 -6.21 4.69
CA PHE A 65 -3.46 -4.96 5.43
C PHE A 65 -3.15 -5.19 6.92
N ASP A 66 -3.74 -6.21 7.53
CA ASP A 66 -3.42 -6.59 8.91
C ASP A 66 -1.98 -7.09 9.05
N ALA A 67 -1.51 -7.93 8.11
CA ALA A 67 -0.13 -8.42 8.12
C ALA A 67 0.90 -7.28 7.96
N MET A 68 0.57 -6.27 7.16
CA MET A 68 1.45 -5.11 6.93
C MET A 68 1.54 -4.16 8.11
N TYR A 69 0.47 -3.99 8.88
CA TYR A 69 0.29 -2.85 9.79
C TYR A 69 1.43 -2.64 10.80
N ALA A 70 1.97 -3.72 11.36
CA ALA A 70 3.05 -3.68 12.33
C ALA A 70 4.34 -3.08 11.75
N GLU A 71 4.61 -3.33 10.47
CA GLU A 71 5.84 -2.90 9.77
C GLU A 71 5.72 -1.51 9.12
N LEU A 72 4.50 -0.96 9.04
CA LEU A 72 4.28 0.34 8.44
C LEU A 72 4.81 1.47 9.35
N PRO A 73 5.39 2.55 8.77
CA PRO A 73 5.84 3.71 9.51
C PRO A 73 4.71 4.33 10.33
N ALA A 74 5.03 4.79 11.54
CA ALA A 74 4.08 5.52 12.37
C ALA A 74 3.57 6.77 11.63
N PRO A 75 2.30 7.18 11.86
CA PRO A 75 1.82 8.45 11.34
C PRO A 75 2.73 9.58 11.83
N LYS A 76 3.07 10.52 10.94
CA LYS A 76 3.73 11.75 11.38
C LYS A 76 2.82 12.43 12.40
N GLN A 77 3.32 12.66 13.62
CA GLN A 77 2.62 13.50 14.57
C GLN A 77 2.45 14.88 13.94
N LYS A 78 1.19 15.31 13.74
CA LYS A 78 0.93 16.70 13.40
C LYS A 78 1.32 17.51 14.64
N ARG A 79 2.35 18.37 14.51
CA ARG A 79 2.55 19.43 15.52
C ARG A 79 1.27 20.25 15.54
N GLY A 80 0.65 20.36 16.72
CA GLY A 80 -0.52 21.21 16.91
C GLY A 80 -0.20 22.64 16.51
N LYS A 81 -1.22 23.36 16.02
CA LYS A 81 -1.14 24.82 15.93
C LYS A 81 -1.00 25.42 17.32
#